data_AF-A0A4Q4Z652-F1
#
_entry.id   AF-A0A4Q4Z652-F1
#
_cell.length_a   1.000
_cell.length_b   1.000
_cell.length_c   1.000
_cell.angle_alpha   90.00
_cell.angle_beta   90.00
_cell.angle_gamma   90.00
#
_symmetry.space_group_name_H-M   'P 1'
#
loop_
_entity.id
_entity.type
_entity.pdbx_description
1 polymer ?
#
loop_
_entity_poly.entity_id
_entity_poly.type
_entity_poly.pdbx_seq_one_letter_code
_entity_poly.pdbx_strand_id
1 'polypeptide(L)'
;MGSGILFSYPQLATLAGLQGVIVYGISSSFSLLIFAALVPIIRKKCPQGFVLTEWARQRFGAVVALYLGALTLLTLFLYMVAELSAIGQVINALTGLYGLPVLIVECVVTTIYTSLGGFTISFLTDNVQGAMVTCLIVIATITIGVKVELQPDLIRDSPLLDASLIGWQIIYILPVALLTNQFFLANFWLRAFASRTDKDLWLGVGVASIVIFCVLVLVGFTGLFATWSGAYPGDPPAEDGSVAFFLLLGQLPSWVIGIVIVMVVTLSTAAFDSLQSAMVSSASNDVFRNRLGIWWIRAGVVLTIIPVVVIAIQAPGILQIYLISDLLSAAVIPVLVIGLSERFYFWRGFEVVVGGLGGILTVFIFGTIYYGSAKQGGELILLQQGLYTGDWGAFGAFVAAPVGGVVWGCIALGVRLAFQFLQSRLRGRRFDALDRPVEVQSEYDSFQEETAVARDEVPMPKVTGKFF
;
A
#
# COMPACT_ATOMS: atom_id res chain seq x y z
N MET A 1 -7.32 6.74 4.10
CA MET A 1 -8.34 5.68 3.97
C MET A 1 -9.17 6.03 2.77
N GLY A 2 -9.20 5.20 1.73
CA GLY A 2 -10.03 5.47 0.54
C GLY A 2 -11.35 4.72 0.57
N SER A 3 -12.15 4.88 -0.47
CA SER A 3 -13.48 4.27 -0.61
C SER A 3 -13.40 2.75 -0.75
N GLY A 4 -12.27 2.21 -1.25
CA GLY A 4 -12.06 0.77 -1.42
C GLY A 4 -12.18 -0.05 -0.13
N ILE A 5 -11.99 0.56 1.05
CA ILE A 5 -12.16 -0.14 2.34
C ILE A 5 -13.62 -0.55 2.60
N LEU A 6 -14.58 0.18 2.02
CA LEU A 6 -16.01 -0.13 2.15
C LEU A 6 -16.42 -1.33 1.31
N PHE A 7 -15.52 -1.82 0.46
CA PHE A 7 -15.69 -3.03 -0.35
C PHE A 7 -14.84 -4.17 0.18
N SER A 8 -13.52 -3.94 0.32
CA SER A 8 -12.57 -5.03 0.59
C SER A 8 -12.78 -5.69 1.96
N TYR A 9 -13.14 -4.92 2.99
CA TYR A 9 -13.35 -5.47 4.33
C TYR A 9 -14.66 -6.23 4.46
N PRO A 10 -15.82 -5.68 4.00
CA PRO A 10 -17.06 -6.46 3.94
C PRO A 10 -16.93 -7.71 3.06
N GLN A 11 -16.28 -7.59 1.90
CA GLN A 11 -16.02 -8.73 1.02
C GLN A 11 -15.23 -9.82 1.72
N LEU A 12 -14.13 -9.48 2.39
CA LEU A 12 -13.35 -10.48 3.12
C LEU A 12 -14.15 -11.09 4.29
N ALA A 13 -15.04 -10.32 4.91
CA ALA A 13 -15.95 -10.84 5.94
C ALA A 13 -16.89 -11.90 5.38
N THR A 14 -17.41 -11.72 4.17
CA THR A 14 -18.27 -12.72 3.50
C THR A 14 -17.50 -13.99 3.08
N LEU A 15 -16.19 -13.89 2.84
CA LEU A 15 -15.35 -15.02 2.41
C LEU A 15 -14.73 -15.80 3.57
N ALA A 16 -14.22 -15.10 4.58
CA ALA A 16 -13.40 -15.66 5.65
C ALA A 16 -13.98 -15.43 7.05
N GLY A 17 -15.19 -14.87 7.13
CA GLY A 17 -15.93 -14.70 8.37
C GLY A 17 -15.29 -13.73 9.36
N LEU A 18 -15.61 -13.92 10.65
CA LEU A 18 -15.11 -13.10 11.75
C LEU A 18 -13.58 -13.13 11.83
N GLN A 19 -12.98 -14.30 11.61
CA GLN A 19 -11.53 -14.45 11.57
C GLN A 19 -10.92 -13.53 10.50
N GLY A 20 -11.51 -13.47 9.30
CA GLY A 20 -11.04 -12.61 8.23
C GLY A 20 -11.08 -11.13 8.56
N VAL A 21 -12.17 -10.65 9.15
CA VAL A 21 -12.30 -9.25 9.58
C VAL A 21 -11.22 -8.87 10.59
N ILE A 22 -11.01 -9.71 11.62
CA ILE A 22 -10.03 -9.44 12.67
C ILE A 22 -8.62 -9.46 12.10
N VAL A 23 -8.27 -10.49 11.32
CA VAL A 23 -6.93 -10.63 10.73
C VAL A 23 -6.64 -9.47 9.78
N TYR A 24 -7.58 -9.10 8.92
CA TYR A 24 -7.38 -7.98 7.99
C TYR A 24 -7.27 -6.65 8.72
N GLY A 25 -8.14 -6.40 9.70
CA GLY A 25 -8.06 -5.24 10.58
C GLY A 25 -6.70 -5.11 11.26
N ILE A 26 -6.23 -6.17 11.91
CA ILE A 26 -4.92 -6.21 12.58
C ILE A 26 -3.79 -5.97 11.56
N SER A 27 -3.79 -6.70 10.46
CA SER A 27 -2.72 -6.64 9.45
C SER A 27 -2.60 -5.24 8.86
N SER A 28 -3.71 -4.62 8.50
CA SER A 28 -3.73 -3.27 7.93
C SER A 28 -3.31 -2.21 8.93
N SER A 29 -3.85 -2.25 10.14
CA SER A 29 -3.63 -1.22 11.15
C SER A 29 -2.25 -1.29 11.78
N PHE A 30 -1.84 -2.47 12.26
CA PHE A 30 -0.57 -2.64 12.97
C PHE A 30 0.64 -2.65 12.04
N SER A 31 0.45 -2.90 10.73
CA SER A 31 1.54 -2.71 9.76
C SER A 31 2.14 -1.30 9.81
N LEU A 32 1.35 -0.28 10.17
CA LEU A 32 1.82 1.10 10.27
C LEU A 32 2.91 1.29 11.33
N LEU A 33 2.94 0.47 12.38
CA LEU A 33 3.98 0.52 13.42
C LEU A 33 5.39 0.29 12.83
N ILE A 34 5.49 -0.33 11.65
CA ILE A 34 6.77 -0.51 10.96
C ILE A 34 7.47 0.83 10.68
N PHE A 35 6.71 1.89 10.40
CA PHE A 35 7.27 3.23 10.21
C PHE A 35 7.87 3.80 11.49
N ALA A 36 7.24 3.55 12.64
CA ALA A 36 7.78 3.99 13.93
C ALA A 36 9.12 3.29 14.25
N ALA A 37 9.31 2.05 13.79
CA ALA A 37 10.56 1.32 13.93
C ALA A 37 11.63 1.73 12.88
N LEU A 38 11.23 1.88 11.61
CA LEU A 38 12.18 2.10 10.50
C LEU A 38 12.62 3.55 10.34
N VAL A 39 11.74 4.51 10.56
CA VAL A 39 12.04 5.94 10.33
C VAL A 39 13.21 6.42 11.19
N PRO A 40 13.32 6.08 12.49
CA PRO A 40 14.50 6.42 13.29
C PRO A 40 15.80 5.84 12.73
N ILE A 41 15.76 4.61 12.19
CA ILE A 41 16.93 3.94 11.59
C ILE A 41 17.34 4.67 10.31
N ILE A 42 16.38 5.02 9.45
CA ILE A 42 16.66 5.70 8.18
C ILE A 42 17.11 7.14 8.42
N ARG A 43 16.51 7.86 9.39
CA ARG A 43 16.93 9.22 9.79
C ARG A 43 18.41 9.28 10.19
N LYS A 44 18.89 8.27 10.92
CA LYS A 44 20.30 8.17 11.30
C LYS A 44 21.23 7.90 10.11
N LYS A 45 20.78 7.10 9.14
CA LYS A 45 21.59 6.71 7.97
C LYS A 45 21.55 7.74 6.83
N CYS A 46 20.45 8.47 6.70
CA CYS A 46 20.21 9.45 5.64
C CYS A 46 19.56 10.72 6.24
N PRO A 47 20.32 11.57 6.96
CA PRO A 47 19.76 12.77 7.58
C PRO A 47 19.22 13.80 6.57
N GLN A 48 19.63 13.70 5.30
CA GLN A 48 19.19 14.56 4.19
C GLN A 48 18.12 13.91 3.28
N GLY A 49 17.79 12.63 3.50
CA GLY A 49 16.91 11.86 2.62
C GLY A 49 15.50 11.71 3.18
N PHE A 50 14.50 12.29 2.51
CA PHE A 50 13.11 12.33 3.00
C PHE A 50 12.21 11.17 2.52
N VAL A 51 12.75 10.15 1.81
CA VAL A 51 11.95 9.02 1.25
C VAL A 51 12.81 7.74 1.16
N LEU A 52 12.16 6.56 1.23
CA LEU A 52 12.80 5.23 1.06
C LEU A 52 13.63 5.13 -0.23
N THR A 53 13.16 5.71 -1.32
CA THR A 53 13.83 5.73 -2.64
C THR A 53 15.18 6.43 -2.59
N GLU A 54 15.29 7.52 -1.83
CA GLU A 54 16.55 8.25 -1.67
C GLU A 54 17.54 7.46 -0.81
N TRP A 55 17.09 6.79 0.26
CA TRP A 55 17.93 5.85 1.01
C TRP A 55 18.42 4.70 0.09
N ALA A 56 17.52 4.09 -0.67
CA ALA A 56 17.87 3.01 -1.59
C ALA A 56 18.85 3.48 -2.67
N ARG A 57 18.75 4.74 -3.11
CA ARG A 57 19.68 5.36 -4.05
C ARG A 57 21.07 5.52 -3.47
N GLN A 58 21.17 6.04 -2.25
CA GLN A 58 22.45 6.22 -1.55
C GLN A 58 23.08 4.87 -1.22
N ARG A 59 22.28 3.87 -0.84
CA ARG A 59 22.76 2.53 -0.46
C ARG A 59 23.10 1.62 -1.63
N PHE A 60 22.31 1.65 -2.72
CA PHE A 60 22.38 0.67 -3.80
C PHE A 60 22.60 1.27 -5.19
N GLY A 61 22.53 2.60 -5.33
CA GLY A 61 22.74 3.32 -6.58
C GLY A 61 21.46 3.65 -7.34
N ALA A 62 21.63 4.34 -8.47
CA ALA A 62 20.52 4.91 -9.25
C ALA A 62 19.59 3.86 -9.87
N VAL A 63 20.10 2.69 -10.25
CA VAL A 63 19.29 1.64 -10.90
C VAL A 63 18.21 1.12 -9.96
N VAL A 64 18.56 0.86 -8.68
CA VAL A 64 17.59 0.41 -7.68
C VAL A 64 16.58 1.49 -7.35
N ALA A 65 17.03 2.75 -7.29
CA ALA A 65 16.12 3.87 -7.06
C ALA A 65 15.08 4.01 -8.18
N LEU A 66 15.50 3.92 -9.45
CA LEU A 66 14.58 3.93 -10.59
C LEU A 66 13.65 2.72 -10.61
N TYR A 67 14.18 1.53 -10.27
CA TYR A 67 13.40 0.32 -10.15
C TYR A 67 12.30 0.46 -9.08
N LEU A 68 12.64 0.90 -7.87
CA LEU A 68 11.67 1.16 -6.81
C LEU A 68 10.70 2.27 -7.18
N GLY A 69 11.17 3.35 -7.80
CA GLY A 69 10.31 4.43 -8.30
C GLY A 69 9.27 3.93 -9.30
N ALA A 70 9.66 3.06 -10.23
CA ALA A 70 8.73 2.45 -11.19
C ALA A 70 7.69 1.55 -10.49
N LEU A 71 8.09 0.75 -9.51
CA LEU A 71 7.17 -0.09 -8.72
C LEU A 71 6.22 0.74 -7.87
N THR A 72 6.69 1.84 -7.28
CA THR A 72 5.86 2.81 -6.56
C THR A 72 4.83 3.45 -7.49
N LEU A 73 5.23 3.89 -8.68
CA LEU A 73 4.30 4.46 -9.66
C LEU A 73 3.25 3.44 -10.12
N LEU A 74 3.65 2.18 -10.33
CA LEU A 74 2.72 1.09 -10.65
C LEU A 74 1.74 0.82 -9.50
N THR A 75 2.22 0.81 -8.26
CA THR A 75 1.39 0.66 -7.05
C THR A 75 0.36 1.78 -6.96
N LEU A 76 0.78 3.04 -7.11
CA LEU A 76 -0.11 4.19 -7.11
C LEU A 76 -1.13 4.13 -8.25
N PHE A 77 -0.72 3.68 -9.44
CA PHE A 77 -1.62 3.47 -10.58
C PHE A 77 -2.70 2.43 -10.26
N LEU A 78 -2.34 1.26 -9.73
CA LEU A 78 -3.30 0.22 -9.34
C LEU A 78 -4.25 0.73 -8.24
N TYR A 79 -3.74 1.51 -7.29
CA TYR A 79 -4.56 2.12 -6.23
C TYR A 79 -5.57 3.12 -6.79
N MET A 80 -5.18 3.93 -7.77
CA MET A 80 -6.09 4.83 -8.47
C MET A 80 -7.19 4.07 -9.22
N VAL A 81 -6.85 2.93 -9.84
CA VAL A 81 -7.84 2.05 -10.50
C VAL A 81 -8.83 1.49 -9.48
N ALA A 82 -8.32 1.00 -8.35
CA ALA A 82 -9.13 0.47 -7.26
C ALA A 82 -10.11 1.51 -6.69
N GLU A 83 -9.67 2.74 -6.46
CA GLU A 83 -10.54 3.82 -5.96
C GLU A 83 -11.63 4.22 -6.97
N LEU A 84 -11.29 4.42 -8.25
CA LEU A 84 -12.32 4.76 -9.23
C LEU A 84 -13.30 3.60 -9.49
N SER A 85 -12.82 2.36 -9.45
CA SER A 85 -13.66 1.17 -9.54
C SER A 85 -14.65 1.11 -8.38
N ALA A 86 -14.18 1.41 -7.17
CA ALA A 86 -15.02 1.47 -5.97
C ALA A 86 -16.18 2.46 -6.14
N ILE A 87 -15.89 3.70 -6.59
CA ILE A 87 -16.96 4.68 -6.81
C ILE A 87 -17.95 4.24 -7.89
N GLY A 88 -17.46 3.65 -8.98
CA GLY A 88 -18.32 3.15 -10.05
C GLY A 88 -19.32 2.12 -9.53
N GLN A 89 -18.84 1.20 -8.69
CA GLN A 89 -19.67 0.18 -8.06
C GLN A 89 -20.64 0.76 -7.02
N VAL A 90 -20.24 1.75 -6.21
CA VAL A 90 -21.15 2.40 -5.24
C VAL A 90 -22.31 3.09 -5.92
N ILE A 91 -22.02 3.89 -6.95
CA ILE A 91 -23.06 4.62 -7.68
C ILE A 91 -24.01 3.64 -8.34
N ASN A 92 -23.49 2.59 -8.97
CA ASN A 92 -24.33 1.58 -9.60
C ASN A 92 -25.21 0.84 -8.58
N ALA A 93 -24.63 0.38 -7.47
CA ALA A 93 -25.35 -0.38 -6.43
C ALA A 93 -26.43 0.45 -5.72
N LEU A 94 -26.16 1.72 -5.41
CA LEU A 94 -27.08 2.55 -4.62
C LEU A 94 -28.09 3.35 -5.46
N THR A 95 -27.81 3.60 -6.74
CA THR A 95 -28.68 4.44 -7.59
C THR A 95 -29.17 3.75 -8.87
N GLY A 96 -28.58 2.61 -9.25
CA GLY A 96 -28.83 1.96 -10.53
C GLY A 96 -28.25 2.70 -11.74
N LEU A 97 -27.58 3.86 -11.54
CA LEU A 97 -27.01 4.65 -12.61
C LEU A 97 -25.68 4.07 -13.09
N TYR A 98 -25.33 4.37 -14.34
CA TYR A 98 -24.01 4.06 -14.88
C TYR A 98 -22.97 4.99 -14.23
N GLY A 99 -21.95 4.45 -13.59
CA GLY A 99 -20.99 5.24 -12.79
C GLY A 99 -20.05 6.15 -13.58
N LEU A 100 -19.89 5.92 -14.89
CA LEU A 100 -18.89 6.63 -15.73
C LEU A 100 -18.96 8.16 -15.66
N PRO A 101 -20.14 8.82 -15.75
CA PRO A 101 -20.21 10.27 -15.65
C PRO A 101 -19.70 10.79 -14.31
N VAL A 102 -19.99 10.07 -13.22
CA VAL A 102 -19.51 10.43 -11.87
C VAL A 102 -17.99 10.31 -11.81
N LEU A 103 -17.41 9.23 -12.33
CA LEU A 103 -15.96 9.01 -12.39
C LEU A 103 -15.25 10.13 -13.16
N ILE A 104 -15.80 10.52 -14.32
CA ILE A 104 -15.23 11.60 -15.14
C ILE A 104 -15.27 12.93 -14.38
N VAL A 105 -16.41 13.27 -13.77
CA VAL A 105 -16.56 14.51 -13.01
C VAL A 105 -15.60 14.52 -11.81
N GLU A 106 -15.51 13.43 -11.06
CA GLU A 106 -14.56 13.27 -9.96
C GLU A 106 -13.13 13.47 -10.44
N CYS A 107 -12.71 12.80 -11.51
CA CYS A 107 -11.35 12.91 -12.06
C CYS A 107 -11.02 14.34 -12.51
N VAL A 108 -11.97 15.03 -13.15
CA VAL A 108 -11.78 16.40 -13.63
C VAL A 108 -11.68 17.36 -12.45
N VAL A 109 -12.62 17.29 -11.50
CA VAL A 109 -12.65 18.18 -10.32
C VAL A 109 -11.38 17.99 -9.48
N THR A 110 -11.03 16.75 -9.16
CA THR A 110 -9.81 16.41 -8.39
C THR A 110 -8.56 16.92 -9.07
N THR A 111 -8.44 16.72 -10.38
CA THR A 111 -7.30 17.20 -11.16
C THR A 111 -7.18 18.73 -11.12
N ILE A 112 -8.29 19.45 -11.27
CA ILE A 112 -8.31 20.92 -11.25
C ILE A 112 -7.81 21.44 -9.91
N TYR A 113 -8.43 21.05 -8.79
CA TYR A 113 -8.04 21.63 -7.50
C TYR A 113 -6.66 21.12 -7.04
N THR A 114 -6.27 19.89 -7.37
CA THR A 114 -4.95 19.34 -7.00
C THR A 114 -3.84 20.03 -7.79
N SER A 115 -4.07 20.32 -9.07
CA SER A 115 -3.12 21.06 -9.89
C SER A 115 -2.94 22.51 -9.43
N LEU A 116 -3.98 23.16 -8.89
CA LEU A 116 -3.89 24.50 -8.35
C LEU A 116 -3.30 24.54 -6.93
N GLY A 117 -3.64 23.54 -6.11
CA GLY A 117 -3.36 23.51 -4.67
C GLY A 117 -2.06 22.84 -4.23
N GLY A 118 -1.58 21.87 -5.01
CA GLY A 118 -0.48 21.01 -4.58
C GLY A 118 -0.76 20.28 -3.25
N PHE A 119 0.32 19.93 -2.56
CA PHE A 119 0.30 19.07 -1.37
C PHE A 119 -0.44 19.68 -0.16
N THR A 120 -0.47 21.02 -0.05
CA THR A 120 -1.11 21.72 1.07
C THR A 120 -2.64 21.58 1.05
N ILE A 121 -3.26 21.58 -0.14
CA ILE A 121 -4.71 21.35 -0.26
C ILE A 121 -5.03 19.90 0.09
N SER A 122 -4.22 18.93 -0.33
CA SER A 122 -4.39 17.51 0.01
C SER A 122 -4.35 17.25 1.52
N PHE A 123 -3.49 17.94 2.28
CA PHE A 123 -3.53 17.84 3.74
C PHE A 123 -4.79 18.40 4.38
N LEU A 124 -5.33 19.48 3.82
CA LEU A 124 -6.58 20.07 4.32
C LEU A 124 -7.76 19.16 4.02
N THR A 125 -7.83 18.59 2.80
CA THR A 125 -8.87 17.64 2.42
C THR A 125 -8.81 16.38 3.27
N ASP A 126 -7.61 15.87 3.58
CA ASP A 126 -7.40 14.73 4.49
C ASP A 126 -7.97 14.93 5.90
N ASN A 127 -7.80 16.12 6.50
CA ASN A 127 -8.33 16.41 7.83
C ASN A 127 -9.87 16.41 7.84
N VAL A 128 -10.48 16.99 6.79
CA VAL A 128 -11.93 16.98 6.61
C VAL A 128 -12.42 15.55 6.34
N GLN A 129 -11.70 14.79 5.52
CA GLN A 129 -11.99 13.39 5.21
C GLN A 129 -11.99 12.53 6.48
N GLY A 130 -11.00 12.70 7.37
CA GLY A 130 -10.94 11.97 8.64
C GLY A 130 -12.17 12.21 9.53
N ALA A 131 -12.63 13.46 9.62
CA ALA A 131 -13.86 13.80 10.35
C ALA A 131 -15.11 13.20 9.67
N MET A 132 -15.18 13.25 8.34
CA MET A 132 -16.28 12.70 7.55
C MET A 132 -16.37 11.17 7.66
N VAL A 133 -15.24 10.46 7.62
CA VAL A 133 -15.18 9.00 7.85
C VAL A 133 -15.70 8.66 9.24
N THR A 134 -15.29 9.42 10.25
CA THR A 134 -15.77 9.21 11.61
C THR A 134 -17.29 9.39 11.69
N CYS A 135 -17.81 10.44 11.06
CA CYS A 135 -19.26 10.70 10.98
C CYS A 135 -20.00 9.58 10.24
N LEU A 136 -19.49 9.14 9.09
CA LEU A 136 -20.04 8.03 8.30
C LEU A 136 -20.14 6.76 9.14
N ILE A 137 -19.08 6.42 9.87
CA ILE A 137 -19.04 5.21 10.71
C ILE A 137 -20.04 5.31 11.86
N VAL A 138 -20.16 6.47 12.51
CA VAL A 138 -21.14 6.68 13.58
C VAL A 138 -22.56 6.51 13.03
N ILE A 139 -22.88 7.16 11.91
CA ILE A 139 -24.21 7.06 11.28
C ILE A 139 -24.47 5.62 10.85
N ALA A 140 -23.53 4.97 10.16
CA ALA A 140 -23.67 3.59 9.72
C ALA A 140 -23.85 2.64 10.89
N THR A 141 -23.06 2.78 11.96
CA THR A 141 -23.14 1.93 13.16
C THR A 141 -24.49 2.07 13.85
N ILE A 142 -24.95 3.30 14.10
CA ILE A 142 -26.26 3.55 14.71
C ILE A 142 -27.37 3.01 13.82
N THR A 143 -27.30 3.28 12.52
CA THR A 143 -28.37 2.93 11.60
C THR A 143 -28.47 1.42 11.42
N ILE A 144 -27.32 0.73 11.26
CA ILE A 144 -27.26 -0.72 11.22
C ILE A 144 -27.80 -1.30 12.53
N GLY A 145 -27.33 -0.82 13.68
CA GLY A 145 -27.76 -1.32 14.99
C GLY A 145 -29.24 -1.12 15.29
N VAL A 146 -29.91 -0.15 14.67
CA VAL A 146 -31.34 0.14 14.89
C VAL A 146 -32.25 -0.49 13.83
N LYS A 147 -31.80 -0.57 12.58
CA LYS A 147 -32.65 -0.97 11.44
C LYS A 147 -32.44 -2.39 10.96
N VAL A 148 -31.30 -2.99 11.25
CA VAL A 148 -30.97 -4.31 10.71
C VAL A 148 -31.47 -5.37 11.68
N GLU A 149 -32.47 -6.11 11.23
CA GLU A 149 -32.98 -7.26 11.96
C GLU A 149 -32.11 -8.48 11.62
N LEU A 150 -31.37 -8.95 12.62
CA LEU A 150 -30.57 -10.16 12.48
C LEU A 150 -31.47 -11.39 12.65
N GLN A 151 -31.35 -12.34 11.72
CA GLN A 151 -32.10 -13.59 11.78
C GLN A 151 -31.28 -14.61 12.58
N PRO A 152 -31.76 -15.08 13.76
CA PRO A 152 -31.00 -16.00 14.60
C PRO A 152 -30.65 -17.32 13.92
N ASP A 153 -31.51 -17.78 13.00
CA ASP A 153 -31.29 -19.02 12.25
C ASP A 153 -30.12 -18.87 11.28
N LEU A 154 -30.05 -17.75 10.55
CA LEU A 154 -28.92 -17.44 9.66
C LEU A 154 -27.60 -17.25 10.44
N ILE A 155 -27.63 -16.83 11.70
CA ILE A 155 -26.41 -16.76 12.52
C ILE A 155 -25.95 -18.16 12.92
N ARG A 156 -26.87 -19.02 13.35
CA ARG A 156 -26.56 -20.37 13.83
C ARG A 156 -26.06 -21.29 12.73
N ASP A 157 -26.64 -21.18 11.54
CA ASP A 157 -26.31 -22.02 10.40
C ASP A 157 -25.14 -21.45 9.57
N SER A 158 -24.63 -20.26 9.92
CA SER A 158 -23.57 -19.60 9.17
C SER A 158 -22.18 -20.14 9.51
N PRO A 159 -21.39 -20.56 8.49
CA PRO A 159 -20.00 -20.97 8.69
C PRO A 159 -19.05 -19.79 8.97
N LEU A 160 -19.54 -18.55 9.00
CA LEU A 160 -18.71 -17.34 9.16
C LEU A 160 -18.11 -17.18 10.57
N LEU A 161 -18.61 -17.94 11.54
CA LEU A 161 -18.03 -18.01 12.89
C LEU A 161 -17.03 -19.15 13.06
N ASP A 162 -17.02 -20.10 12.13
CA ASP A 162 -16.14 -21.25 12.16
C ASP A 162 -14.80 -20.96 11.49
N ALA A 163 -13.81 -21.82 11.78
CA ALA A 163 -12.52 -21.75 11.14
C ALA A 163 -12.63 -22.12 9.65
N SER A 164 -12.18 -21.22 8.78
CA SER A 164 -12.13 -21.45 7.33
C SER A 164 -10.69 -21.63 6.84
N LEU A 165 -10.50 -22.39 5.76
CA LEU A 165 -9.20 -22.54 5.12
C LEU A 165 -8.61 -21.18 4.73
N ILE A 166 -9.44 -20.33 4.10
CA ILE A 166 -9.07 -18.96 3.71
C ILE A 166 -8.68 -18.17 4.96
N GLY A 167 -9.43 -18.28 6.06
CA GLY A 167 -9.12 -17.68 7.36
C GLY A 167 -7.72 -17.99 7.87
N TRP A 168 -7.24 -19.22 7.69
CA TRP A 168 -5.87 -19.61 8.06
C TRP A 168 -4.81 -19.07 7.10
N GLN A 169 -5.10 -19.06 5.80
CA GLN A 169 -4.17 -18.54 4.80
C GLN A 169 -3.91 -17.04 4.98
N ILE A 170 -4.98 -16.27 5.25
CA ILE A 170 -4.88 -14.81 5.38
C ILE A 170 -4.12 -14.35 6.63
N ILE A 171 -3.96 -15.19 7.66
CA ILE A 171 -3.09 -14.92 8.82
C ILE A 171 -1.65 -14.67 8.37
N TYR A 172 -1.21 -15.29 7.28
CA TYR A 172 0.10 -15.03 6.70
C TYR A 172 0.04 -14.04 5.53
N ILE A 173 -0.91 -14.23 4.60
CA ILE A 173 -0.98 -13.42 3.37
C ILE A 173 -1.10 -11.93 3.73
N LEU A 174 -2.08 -11.55 4.56
CA LEU A 174 -2.39 -10.14 4.79
C LEU A 174 -1.29 -9.39 5.55
N PRO A 175 -0.70 -9.90 6.64
CA PRO A 175 0.43 -9.21 7.26
C PRO A 175 1.59 -8.99 6.31
N VAL A 176 1.98 -9.99 5.52
CA VAL A 176 3.10 -9.88 4.57
C VAL A 176 2.75 -8.88 3.46
N ALA A 177 1.60 -9.05 2.84
CA ALA A 177 1.06 -8.20 1.79
C ALA A 177 1.06 -6.72 2.21
N LEU A 178 0.36 -6.41 3.29
CA LEU A 178 0.11 -5.04 3.70
C LEU A 178 1.38 -4.40 4.25
N LEU A 179 2.15 -5.11 5.07
CA LEU A 179 3.40 -4.57 5.63
C LEU A 179 4.40 -4.22 4.54
N THR A 180 4.58 -5.09 3.55
CA THR A 180 5.54 -4.83 2.47
C THR A 180 5.04 -3.71 1.55
N ASN A 181 3.75 -3.68 1.25
CA ASN A 181 3.19 -2.67 0.37
C ASN A 181 3.24 -1.24 0.95
N GLN A 182 3.19 -1.09 2.28
CA GLN A 182 3.39 0.22 2.93
C GLN A 182 4.69 0.92 2.49
N PHE A 183 5.74 0.16 2.15
CA PHE A 183 7.03 0.75 1.75
C PHE A 183 6.94 1.56 0.45
N PHE A 184 6.01 1.25 -0.46
CA PHE A 184 5.82 1.99 -1.70
C PHE A 184 4.99 3.27 -1.53
N LEU A 185 4.27 3.42 -0.43
CA LEU A 185 3.35 4.53 -0.21
C LEU A 185 4.09 5.73 0.41
N ALA A 186 4.63 6.60 -0.46
CA ALA A 186 5.41 7.79 -0.08
C ALA A 186 4.69 8.71 0.92
N ASN A 187 3.36 8.78 0.89
CA ASN A 187 2.55 9.60 1.80
C ASN A 187 2.77 9.24 3.28
N PHE A 188 2.96 7.96 3.61
CA PHE A 188 3.24 7.54 4.98
C PHE A 188 4.64 7.93 5.42
N TRP A 189 5.62 7.76 4.53
CA TRP A 189 7.01 8.18 4.77
C TRP A 189 7.09 9.67 5.07
N LEU A 190 6.50 10.52 4.22
CA LEU A 190 6.53 11.98 4.40
C LEU A 190 5.97 12.41 5.77
N ARG A 191 4.83 11.83 6.19
CA ARG A 191 4.20 12.12 7.49
C ARG A 191 5.06 11.61 8.65
N ALA A 192 5.62 10.41 8.53
CA ALA A 192 6.45 9.84 9.56
C ALA A 192 7.78 10.62 9.71
N PHE A 193 8.40 11.05 8.60
CA PHE A 193 9.60 11.90 8.62
C PHE A 193 9.34 13.33 9.12
N ALA A 194 8.12 13.85 9.00
CA ALA A 194 7.75 15.16 9.54
C ALA A 194 7.54 15.16 11.07
N SER A 195 7.56 13.99 11.74
CA SER A 195 7.42 13.90 13.20
C SER A 195 8.59 14.58 13.94
N ARG A 196 8.28 15.30 15.03
CA ARG A 196 9.27 16.09 15.79
C ARG A 196 10.29 15.21 16.53
N THR A 197 9.82 14.14 17.17
CA THR A 197 10.68 13.20 17.90
C THR A 197 10.25 11.76 17.62
N ASP A 198 11.17 10.82 17.85
CA ASP A 198 10.85 9.39 17.71
C ASP A 198 9.78 8.95 18.72
N LYS A 199 9.72 9.56 19.91
CA LYS A 199 8.66 9.31 20.90
C LYS A 199 7.29 9.75 20.39
N ASP A 200 7.21 10.94 19.80
CA ASP A 200 5.97 11.45 19.21
C ASP A 200 5.52 10.58 18.03
N LEU A 201 6.47 10.06 17.25
CA LEU A 201 6.18 9.13 16.15
C LEU A 201 5.56 7.82 16.66
N TRP A 202 6.16 7.19 17.68
CA TRP A 202 5.62 5.96 18.27
C TRP A 202 4.23 6.16 18.86
N LEU A 203 4.01 7.26 19.57
CA LEU A 203 2.70 7.58 20.13
C LEU A 203 1.66 7.87 19.04
N GLY A 204 2.00 8.72 18.07
CA GLY A 204 1.10 9.12 16.99
C GLY A 204 0.69 7.94 16.11
N VAL A 205 1.65 7.13 15.68
CA VAL A 205 1.38 5.93 14.87
C VAL A 205 0.67 4.85 15.69
N GLY A 206 1.01 4.70 16.97
CA GLY A 206 0.34 3.75 17.87
C GLY A 206 -1.14 4.06 18.07
N VAL A 207 -1.47 5.31 18.38
CA VAL A 207 -2.87 5.76 18.51
C VAL A 207 -3.60 5.62 17.18
N ALA A 208 -2.98 6.03 16.06
CA ALA A 208 -3.58 5.89 14.74
C ALA A 208 -3.87 4.41 14.41
N SER A 209 -2.97 3.49 14.75
CA SER A 209 -3.15 2.05 14.52
C SER A 209 -4.38 1.52 15.27
N ILE A 210 -4.56 1.88 16.54
CA ILE A 210 -5.72 1.44 17.34
C ILE A 210 -7.03 2.01 16.77
N VAL A 211 -7.07 3.29 16.43
CA VAL A 211 -8.27 3.92 15.86
C VAL A 211 -8.62 3.30 14.51
N ILE A 212 -7.62 3.13 13.63
CA ILE A 212 -7.79 2.49 12.32
C ILE A 212 -8.27 1.05 12.50
N PHE A 213 -7.73 0.29 13.46
CA PHE A 213 -8.19 -1.07 13.76
C PHE A 213 -9.68 -1.10 14.08
N CYS A 214 -10.14 -0.28 15.03
CA CYS A 214 -11.55 -0.21 15.40
C CYS A 214 -12.45 0.15 14.21
N VAL A 215 -12.05 1.13 13.41
CA VAL A 215 -12.77 1.55 12.20
C VAL A 215 -12.89 0.41 11.19
N LEU A 216 -11.78 -0.26 10.87
CA LEU A 216 -11.74 -1.32 9.87
C LEU A 216 -12.54 -2.54 10.31
N VAL A 217 -12.50 -2.87 11.60
CA VAL A 217 -13.31 -3.93 12.18
C VAL A 217 -14.79 -3.58 12.03
N LEU A 218 -15.23 -2.39 12.45
CA LEU A 218 -16.62 -1.95 12.32
C LEU A 218 -17.11 -2.01 10.87
N VAL A 219 -16.30 -1.54 9.92
CA VAL A 219 -16.61 -1.63 8.49
C VAL A 219 -16.68 -3.09 8.04
N GLY A 220 -15.73 -3.94 8.41
CA GLY A 220 -15.73 -5.36 8.03
C GLY A 220 -16.93 -6.14 8.59
N PHE A 221 -17.35 -5.85 9.82
CA PHE A 221 -18.53 -6.47 10.43
C PHE A 221 -19.82 -6.25 9.63
N THR A 222 -19.89 -5.19 8.82
CA THR A 222 -21.05 -4.98 7.94
C THR A 222 -21.23 -6.09 6.91
N GLY A 223 -20.17 -6.77 6.45
CA GLY A 223 -20.31 -7.94 5.58
C GLY A 223 -20.93 -9.15 6.30
N LEU A 224 -20.59 -9.35 7.59
CA LEU A 224 -21.24 -10.38 8.42
C LEU A 224 -22.73 -10.05 8.63
N PHE A 225 -23.03 -8.80 8.98
CA PHE A 225 -24.40 -8.35 9.19
C PHE A 225 -25.25 -8.42 7.92
N ALA A 226 -24.67 -8.16 6.75
CA ALA A 226 -25.36 -8.32 5.48
C ALA A 226 -25.76 -9.78 5.23
N THR A 227 -24.91 -10.72 5.61
CA THR A 227 -25.20 -12.15 5.50
C THR A 227 -26.25 -12.59 6.52
N TRP A 228 -26.10 -12.20 7.79
CA TRP A 228 -26.99 -12.61 8.87
C TRP A 228 -28.37 -11.92 8.86
N SER A 229 -28.52 -10.80 8.17
CA SER A 229 -29.82 -10.18 7.93
C SER A 229 -30.56 -10.78 6.72
N GLY A 230 -29.88 -11.61 5.92
CA GLY A 230 -30.39 -12.10 4.64
C GLY A 230 -30.36 -11.06 3.52
N ALA A 231 -29.75 -9.89 3.74
CA ALA A 231 -29.56 -8.86 2.71
C ALA A 231 -28.63 -9.33 1.58
N TYR A 232 -27.64 -10.15 1.94
CA TYR A 232 -26.75 -10.83 1.00
C TYR A 232 -27.20 -12.29 0.88
N PRO A 233 -27.83 -12.69 -0.24
CA PRO A 233 -28.20 -14.08 -0.46
C PRO A 233 -26.91 -14.88 -0.71
N GLY A 234 -26.42 -15.54 0.34
CA GLY A 234 -25.29 -16.45 0.21
C GLY A 234 -25.67 -17.71 -0.56
N ASP A 235 -24.90 -17.97 -1.61
CA ASP A 235 -24.81 -19.19 -2.44
C ASP A 235 -26.04 -19.54 -3.35
N PRO A 236 -25.89 -19.57 -4.70
CA PRO A 236 -24.64 -19.34 -5.44
C PRO A 236 -24.16 -17.89 -5.29
N PRO A 237 -22.84 -17.62 -5.36
CA PRO A 237 -22.29 -16.28 -5.34
C PRO A 237 -22.64 -15.59 -6.67
N ALA A 238 -23.89 -15.13 -6.81
CA ALA A 238 -24.32 -14.39 -7.97
C ALA A 238 -23.87 -12.92 -7.89
N GLU A 239 -23.61 -12.41 -6.68
CA GLU A 239 -23.15 -11.04 -6.44
C GLU A 239 -21.81 -11.05 -5.69
N ASP A 240 -20.86 -10.25 -6.19
CA ASP A 240 -19.54 -10.08 -5.59
C ASP A 240 -19.68 -9.55 -4.14
N GLY A 241 -19.07 -10.21 -3.15
CA GLY A 241 -19.20 -9.82 -1.73
C GLY A 241 -18.74 -8.40 -1.41
N SER A 242 -18.11 -7.73 -2.38
CA SER A 242 -17.75 -6.32 -2.38
C SER A 242 -18.95 -5.38 -2.21
N VAL A 243 -20.16 -5.75 -2.67
CA VAL A 243 -21.37 -4.92 -2.50
C VAL A 243 -22.13 -5.15 -1.19
N ALA A 244 -21.70 -6.09 -0.34
CA ALA A 244 -22.44 -6.49 0.87
C ALA A 244 -22.78 -5.31 1.80
N PHE A 245 -21.84 -4.38 2.01
CA PHE A 245 -22.08 -3.16 2.79
C PHE A 245 -23.18 -2.28 2.17
N PHE A 246 -23.17 -2.13 0.85
CA PHE A 246 -24.11 -1.27 0.12
C PHE A 246 -25.51 -1.87 0.02
N LEU A 247 -25.62 -3.20 -0.10
CA LEU A 247 -26.91 -3.90 0.00
C LEU A 247 -27.57 -3.66 1.36
N LEU A 248 -26.77 -3.70 2.42
CA LEU A 248 -27.23 -3.38 3.77
C LEU A 248 -27.72 -1.94 3.87
N LEU A 249 -26.99 -1.00 3.28
CA LEU A 249 -27.39 0.40 3.22
C LEU A 249 -28.62 0.66 2.34
N GLY A 250 -28.85 -0.16 1.31
CA GLY A 250 -30.02 -0.08 0.44
C GLY A 250 -31.35 -0.31 1.16
N GLN A 251 -31.32 -0.96 2.33
CA GLN A 251 -32.50 -1.14 3.19
C GLN A 251 -32.85 0.12 4.01
N LEU A 252 -32.00 1.14 3.97
CA LEU A 252 -32.16 2.35 4.78
C LEU A 252 -32.99 3.41 4.04
N PRO A 253 -33.57 4.38 4.77
CA PRO A 253 -34.31 5.48 4.15
C PRO A 253 -33.45 6.24 3.13
N SER A 254 -34.06 6.69 2.03
CA SER A 254 -33.35 7.33 0.91
C SER A 254 -32.49 8.55 1.31
N TRP A 255 -32.87 9.27 2.37
CA TRP A 255 -32.08 10.39 2.87
C TRP A 255 -30.73 9.95 3.48
N VAL A 256 -30.69 8.76 4.11
CA VAL A 256 -29.43 8.17 4.64
C VAL A 256 -28.54 7.75 3.49
N ILE A 257 -29.11 7.08 2.48
CA ILE A 257 -28.39 6.68 1.26
C ILE A 257 -27.77 7.90 0.59
N GLY A 258 -28.51 9.01 0.47
CA GLY A 258 -27.99 10.26 -0.08
C GLY A 258 -26.79 10.81 0.69
N ILE A 259 -26.83 10.80 2.03
CA ILE A 259 -25.69 11.22 2.87
C ILE A 259 -24.49 10.29 2.66
N VAL A 260 -24.71 8.98 2.61
CA VAL A 260 -23.62 8.01 2.41
C VAL A 260 -22.96 8.20 1.05
N ILE A 261 -23.73 8.38 -0.03
CA ILE A 261 -23.17 8.64 -1.36
C ILE A 261 -22.27 9.88 -1.34
N VAL A 262 -22.73 10.98 -0.75
CA VAL A 262 -21.94 12.22 -0.65
C VAL A 262 -20.65 11.96 0.14
N MET A 263 -20.73 11.23 1.25
CA MET A 263 -19.56 10.89 2.06
C MET A 263 -18.57 10.00 1.33
N VAL A 264 -19.05 8.99 0.59
CA VAL A 264 -18.21 8.06 -0.17
C VAL A 264 -17.53 8.76 -1.35
N VAL A 265 -18.26 9.60 -2.08
CA VAL A 265 -17.67 10.44 -3.14
C VAL A 265 -16.62 11.38 -2.57
N THR A 266 -16.91 12.02 -1.43
CA THR A 266 -15.93 12.87 -0.74
C THR A 266 -14.70 12.06 -0.30
N LEU A 267 -14.89 10.87 0.24
CA LEU A 267 -13.83 9.95 0.65
C LEU A 267 -12.92 9.57 -0.53
N SER A 268 -13.52 9.22 -1.66
CA SER A 268 -12.77 8.87 -2.87
C SER A 268 -12.03 10.08 -3.45
N THR A 269 -12.68 11.25 -3.55
CA THR A 269 -12.01 12.45 -4.07
C THR A 269 -10.74 12.82 -3.29
N ALA A 270 -10.78 12.73 -1.95
CA ALA A 270 -9.62 12.96 -1.08
C ALA A 270 -8.60 11.80 -1.08
N ALA A 271 -9.01 10.57 -1.37
CA ALA A 271 -8.04 9.50 -1.60
C ALA A 271 -7.34 9.68 -2.95
N PHE A 272 -8.10 10.05 -3.98
CA PHE A 272 -7.63 10.20 -5.35
C PHE A 272 -6.71 11.43 -5.51
N ASP A 273 -6.99 12.55 -4.86
CA ASP A 273 -6.08 13.71 -4.86
C ASP A 273 -4.72 13.41 -4.21
N SER A 274 -4.73 12.60 -3.14
CA SER A 274 -3.55 12.16 -2.42
C SER A 274 -2.72 11.18 -3.26
N LEU A 275 -3.38 10.31 -4.03
CA LEU A 275 -2.73 9.41 -4.98
C LEU A 275 -2.13 10.17 -6.16
N GLN A 276 -2.86 11.14 -6.73
CA GLN A 276 -2.34 12.02 -7.79
C GLN A 276 -1.12 12.81 -7.31
N SER A 277 -1.21 13.43 -6.14
CA SER A 277 -0.11 14.20 -5.55
C SER A 277 1.11 13.33 -5.26
N ALA A 278 0.90 12.11 -4.74
CA ALA A 278 1.96 11.13 -4.55
C ALA A 278 2.60 10.72 -5.88
N MET A 279 1.79 10.48 -6.92
CA MET A 279 2.29 10.10 -8.24
C MET A 279 3.14 11.22 -8.87
N VAL A 280 2.70 12.48 -8.76
CA VAL A 280 3.48 13.65 -9.21
C VAL A 280 4.79 13.75 -8.44
N SER A 281 4.76 13.60 -7.11
CA SER A 281 5.94 13.68 -6.25
C SER A 281 6.95 12.57 -6.55
N SER A 282 6.50 11.31 -6.62
CA SER A 282 7.35 10.17 -6.95
C SER A 282 7.89 10.25 -8.37
N ALA A 283 7.09 10.64 -9.36
CA ALA A 283 7.59 10.84 -10.72
C ALA A 283 8.64 11.96 -10.76
N SER A 284 8.39 13.09 -10.08
CA SER A 284 9.34 14.21 -10.04
C SER A 284 10.63 13.86 -9.34
N ASN A 285 10.57 13.32 -8.13
CA ASN A 285 11.74 13.11 -7.31
C ASN A 285 12.48 11.82 -7.67
N ASP A 286 11.76 10.71 -7.79
CA ASP A 286 12.37 9.37 -7.92
C ASP A 286 12.81 9.07 -9.36
N VAL A 287 12.04 9.53 -10.35
CA VAL A 287 12.33 9.26 -11.78
C VAL A 287 13.10 10.40 -12.42
N PHE A 288 12.60 11.64 -12.31
CA PHE A 288 13.13 12.78 -13.05
C PHE A 288 14.05 13.71 -12.24
N ARG A 289 14.25 13.44 -10.94
CA ARG A 289 15.10 14.21 -10.01
C ARG A 289 14.87 15.73 -10.07
N ASN A 290 13.61 16.15 -10.17
CA ASN A 290 13.20 17.54 -10.28
C ASN A 290 13.87 18.30 -11.46
N ARG A 291 14.35 17.58 -12.49
CA ARG A 291 14.95 18.18 -13.70
C ARG A 291 13.91 18.52 -14.77
N LEU A 292 12.73 17.91 -14.71
CA LEU A 292 11.59 18.27 -15.54
C LEU A 292 10.71 19.27 -14.79
N GLY A 293 10.17 20.25 -15.52
CA GLY A 293 9.21 21.19 -14.96
C GLY A 293 7.99 20.46 -14.40
N ILE A 294 7.55 20.85 -13.20
CA ILE A 294 6.42 20.24 -12.49
C ILE A 294 5.14 20.14 -13.34
N TRP A 295 4.92 21.09 -14.25
CA TRP A 295 3.77 21.12 -15.16
C TRP A 295 3.76 19.96 -16.15
N TRP A 296 4.92 19.56 -16.68
CA TRP A 296 5.02 18.40 -17.58
C TRP A 296 4.73 17.10 -16.85
N ILE A 297 5.16 17.00 -15.59
CA ILE A 297 4.90 15.84 -14.73
C ILE A 297 3.40 15.76 -14.41
N ARG A 298 2.78 16.88 -14.05
CA ARG A 298 1.33 16.97 -13.83
C ARG A 298 0.56 16.59 -15.08
N ALA A 299 0.95 17.07 -16.26
CA ALA A 299 0.33 16.67 -17.52
C ALA A 299 0.48 15.16 -17.77
N GLY A 300 1.64 14.57 -17.44
CA GLY A 300 1.86 13.13 -17.47
C GLY A 300 0.91 12.36 -16.55
N VAL A 301 0.68 12.83 -15.32
CA VAL A 301 -0.28 12.22 -14.40
C VAL A 301 -1.72 12.35 -14.91
N VAL A 302 -2.09 13.48 -15.53
CA VAL A 302 -3.41 13.60 -16.18
C VAL A 302 -3.57 12.60 -17.32
N LEU A 303 -2.50 12.37 -18.10
CA LEU A 303 -2.51 11.37 -19.16
C LEU A 303 -2.68 9.95 -18.59
N THR A 304 -2.09 9.64 -17.42
CA THR A 304 -2.26 8.32 -16.79
C THR A 304 -3.66 8.10 -16.22
N ILE A 305 -4.43 9.15 -15.89
CA ILE A 305 -5.82 9.01 -15.45
C ILE A 305 -6.70 8.37 -16.53
N ILE A 306 -6.44 8.61 -17.82
CA ILE A 306 -7.24 8.04 -18.92
C ILE A 306 -7.25 6.50 -18.88
N PRO A 307 -6.10 5.80 -18.91
CA PRO A 307 -6.11 4.34 -18.77
C PRO A 307 -6.59 3.87 -17.39
N VAL A 308 -6.40 4.65 -16.32
CA VAL A 308 -6.98 4.31 -15.00
C VAL A 308 -8.50 4.21 -15.09
N VAL A 309 -9.18 5.20 -15.70
CA VAL A 309 -10.63 5.19 -15.87
C VAL A 309 -11.08 4.01 -16.73
N VAL A 310 -10.38 3.72 -17.83
CA VAL A 310 -10.72 2.58 -18.71
C VAL A 310 -10.66 1.25 -17.97
N ILE A 311 -9.58 1.03 -17.19
CA ILE A 311 -9.40 -0.21 -16.44
C ILE A 311 -10.38 -0.29 -15.26
N ALA A 312 -10.66 0.83 -14.58
CA ALA A 312 -11.56 0.89 -13.44
C ALA A 312 -12.99 0.43 -13.79
N ILE A 313 -13.44 0.67 -15.02
CA ILE A 313 -14.77 0.23 -15.49
C ILE A 313 -14.81 -1.29 -15.72
N GLN A 314 -13.67 -1.90 -16.04
CA GLN A 314 -13.55 -3.33 -16.37
C GLN A 314 -12.95 -4.15 -15.22
N ALA A 315 -12.73 -3.52 -14.06
CA ALA A 315 -12.01 -4.12 -12.96
C ALA A 315 -12.79 -5.33 -12.38
N PRO A 316 -12.18 -6.53 -12.34
CA PRO A 316 -12.85 -7.75 -11.86
C PRO A 316 -13.07 -7.76 -10.34
N GLY A 317 -12.31 -6.97 -9.57
CA GLY A 317 -12.49 -6.83 -8.12
C GLY A 317 -11.45 -5.91 -7.46
N ILE A 318 -11.91 -5.09 -6.51
CA ILE A 318 -11.07 -4.08 -5.83
C ILE A 318 -10.01 -4.74 -4.94
N LEU A 319 -10.42 -5.75 -4.15
CA LEU A 319 -9.51 -6.52 -3.30
C LEU A 319 -8.41 -7.20 -4.13
N GLN A 320 -8.76 -7.72 -5.29
CA GLN A 320 -7.80 -8.37 -6.19
C GLN A 320 -6.74 -7.40 -6.69
N ILE A 321 -7.13 -6.17 -7.07
CA ILE A 321 -6.18 -5.13 -7.50
C ILE A 321 -5.17 -4.82 -6.40
N TYR A 322 -5.63 -4.71 -5.14
CA TYR A 322 -4.73 -4.54 -4.00
C TYR A 322 -3.78 -5.73 -3.85
N LEU A 323 -4.28 -6.96 -3.91
CA LEU A 323 -3.45 -8.15 -3.78
C LEU A 323 -2.38 -8.29 -4.87
N ILE A 324 -2.65 -7.86 -6.11
CA ILE A 324 -1.66 -7.82 -7.20
C ILE A 324 -0.49 -6.88 -6.82
N SER A 325 -0.84 -5.68 -6.35
CA SER A 325 0.16 -4.71 -5.88
C SER A 325 0.94 -5.23 -4.68
N ASP A 326 0.24 -5.87 -3.74
CA ASP A 326 0.84 -6.41 -2.54
C ASP A 326 1.80 -7.57 -2.85
N LEU A 327 1.47 -8.45 -3.80
CA LEU A 327 2.33 -9.55 -4.22
C LEU A 327 3.66 -9.04 -4.81
N LEU A 328 3.58 -7.97 -5.61
CA LEU A 328 4.75 -7.28 -6.16
C LEU A 328 5.64 -6.73 -5.03
N SER A 329 5.04 -6.10 -4.03
CA SER A 329 5.77 -5.57 -2.87
C SER A 329 6.39 -6.67 -2.02
N ALA A 330 5.69 -7.79 -1.81
CA ALA A 330 6.17 -8.95 -1.07
C ALA A 330 7.39 -9.60 -1.73
N ALA A 331 7.50 -9.54 -3.07
CA ALA A 331 8.66 -10.05 -3.80
C ALA A 331 9.91 -9.17 -3.62
N VAL A 332 9.74 -7.85 -3.52
CA VAL A 332 10.84 -6.88 -3.61
C VAL A 332 11.35 -6.42 -2.24
N ILE A 333 10.44 -6.10 -1.32
CA ILE A 333 10.78 -5.43 -0.06
C ILE A 333 11.65 -6.29 0.86
N PRO A 334 11.42 -7.60 1.04
CA PRO A 334 12.31 -8.42 1.88
C PRO A 334 13.76 -8.39 1.41
N VAL A 335 13.99 -8.44 0.09
CA VAL A 335 15.32 -8.39 -0.53
C VAL A 335 15.97 -7.01 -0.34
N LEU A 336 15.17 -5.95 -0.39
CA LEU A 336 15.60 -4.57 -0.14
C LEU A 336 16.03 -4.37 1.32
N VAL A 337 15.22 -4.85 2.28
CA VAL A 337 15.43 -4.66 3.72
C VAL A 337 16.68 -5.37 4.24
N ILE A 338 17.13 -6.45 3.60
CA ILE A 338 18.41 -7.12 3.93
C ILE A 338 19.58 -6.12 3.96
N GLY A 339 19.63 -5.17 3.01
CA GLY A 339 20.71 -4.18 2.99
C GLY A 339 20.55 -3.01 3.96
N LEU A 340 19.47 -2.96 4.75
CA LEU A 340 19.34 -2.04 5.88
C LEU A 340 20.27 -2.42 7.04
N SER A 341 20.59 -3.71 7.18
CA SER A 341 21.52 -4.22 8.19
C SER A 341 22.98 -4.00 7.77
N GLU A 342 23.78 -3.47 8.69
CA GLU A 342 25.22 -3.18 8.47
C GLU A 342 26.07 -4.44 8.27
N ARG A 343 25.54 -5.60 8.69
CA ARG A 343 26.21 -6.90 8.49
C ARG A 343 26.26 -7.30 7.03
N PHE A 344 25.32 -6.83 6.21
CA PHE A 344 25.21 -7.16 4.78
C PHE A 344 25.84 -6.07 3.91
N TYR A 345 27.04 -5.60 4.24
CA TYR A 345 27.78 -4.60 3.47
C TYR A 345 28.08 -5.07 2.04
N PHE A 346 28.23 -6.38 1.83
CA PHE A 346 28.46 -6.98 0.51
C PHE A 346 27.19 -7.01 -0.37
N TRP A 347 26.00 -6.76 0.17
CA TRP A 347 24.75 -6.71 -0.60
C TRP A 347 24.71 -5.45 -1.46
N ARG A 348 24.53 -5.60 -2.79
CA ARG A 348 24.49 -4.49 -3.75
C ARG A 348 23.11 -4.41 -4.42
N GLY A 349 22.94 -3.38 -5.26
CA GLY A 349 21.68 -3.16 -5.94
C GLY A 349 21.32 -4.22 -6.99
N PHE A 350 22.31 -4.94 -7.50
CA PHE A 350 22.10 -6.05 -8.43
C PHE A 350 21.27 -7.16 -7.80
N GLU A 351 21.59 -7.55 -6.56
CA GLU A 351 20.86 -8.56 -5.80
C GLU A 351 19.42 -8.14 -5.52
N VAL A 352 19.18 -6.84 -5.28
CA VAL A 352 17.83 -6.31 -5.03
C VAL A 352 16.95 -6.42 -6.28
N VAL A 353 17.47 -6.05 -7.45
CA VAL A 353 16.70 -6.12 -8.71
C VAL A 353 16.47 -7.57 -9.14
N VAL A 354 17.52 -8.39 -9.14
CA VAL A 354 17.41 -9.80 -9.54
C VAL A 354 16.57 -10.59 -8.54
N GLY A 355 16.70 -10.31 -7.25
CA GLY A 355 15.85 -10.89 -6.22
C GLY A 355 14.39 -10.50 -6.42
N GLY A 356 14.07 -9.21 -6.58
CA GLY A 356 12.71 -8.76 -6.82
C GLY A 356 12.03 -9.42 -8.03
N LEU A 357 12.71 -9.42 -9.19
CA LEU A 357 12.22 -10.08 -10.41
C LEU A 357 12.16 -11.61 -10.25
N GLY A 358 13.14 -12.19 -9.57
CA GLY A 358 13.21 -13.61 -9.24
C GLY A 358 12.07 -14.06 -8.33
N GLY A 359 11.61 -13.22 -7.39
CA GLY A 359 10.44 -13.49 -6.56
C GLY A 359 9.17 -13.65 -7.40
N ILE A 360 8.92 -12.72 -8.33
CA ILE A 360 7.78 -12.82 -9.27
C ILE A 360 7.90 -14.07 -10.15
N LEU A 361 9.09 -14.35 -10.66
CA LEU A 361 9.35 -15.57 -11.45
C LEU A 361 9.11 -16.84 -10.62
N THR A 362 9.42 -16.82 -9.32
CA THR A 362 9.18 -17.97 -8.43
C THR A 362 7.69 -18.21 -8.23
N VAL A 363 6.86 -17.17 -8.18
CA VAL A 363 5.40 -17.32 -8.18
C VAL A 363 4.93 -18.00 -9.46
N PHE A 364 5.45 -17.59 -10.62
CA PHE A 364 5.12 -18.24 -11.90
C PHE A 364 5.51 -19.72 -11.92
N ILE A 365 6.73 -20.04 -11.47
CA ILE A 365 7.23 -21.42 -11.38
C ILE A 365 6.35 -22.24 -10.43
N PHE A 366 6.06 -21.71 -9.25
CA PHE A 366 5.19 -22.35 -8.27
C PHE A 366 3.81 -22.63 -8.86
N GLY A 367 3.15 -21.62 -9.45
CA GLY A 367 1.83 -21.78 -10.04
C GLY A 367 1.82 -22.76 -11.21
N THR A 368 2.86 -22.76 -12.05
CA THR A 368 2.99 -23.71 -13.17
C THR A 368 3.11 -25.15 -12.67
N ILE A 369 3.86 -25.39 -11.58
CA ILE A 369 4.01 -26.71 -10.97
C ILE A 369 2.73 -27.12 -10.25
N TYR A 370 2.13 -26.22 -9.48
CA TYR A 370 0.96 -26.50 -8.64
C TYR A 370 -0.29 -26.82 -9.48
N TYR A 371 -0.52 -26.05 -10.54
CA TYR A 371 -1.67 -26.24 -11.42
C TYR A 371 -1.38 -27.11 -12.66
N GLY A 372 -0.12 -27.45 -12.92
CA GLY A 372 0.29 -28.23 -14.09
C GLY A 372 0.16 -27.48 -15.43
N SER A 373 -0.04 -26.16 -15.41
CA SER A 373 -0.23 -25.32 -16.61
C SER A 373 0.47 -23.97 -16.48
N ALA A 374 1.28 -23.64 -17.48
CA ALA A 374 1.96 -22.33 -17.56
C ALA A 374 0.97 -21.16 -17.65
N LYS A 375 -0.20 -21.37 -18.27
CA LYS A 375 -1.25 -20.36 -18.36
C LYS A 375 -1.77 -20.02 -16.96
N GLN A 376 -2.12 -21.04 -16.17
CA GLN A 376 -2.61 -20.85 -14.80
C GLN A 376 -1.52 -20.30 -13.87
N GLY A 377 -0.25 -20.66 -14.09
CA GLY A 377 0.89 -20.02 -13.41
C GLY A 377 1.00 -18.52 -13.69
N GLY A 378 0.74 -18.09 -14.93
CA GLY A 378 0.66 -16.66 -15.28
C GLY A 378 -0.55 -15.95 -14.68
N GLU A 379 -1.71 -16.60 -14.69
CA GLU A 379 -2.94 -16.10 -14.05
C GLU A 379 -2.79 -15.94 -12.53
N LEU A 380 -1.95 -16.76 -11.88
CA LEU A 380 -1.64 -16.67 -10.45
C LEU A 380 -0.84 -15.41 -10.10
N ILE A 381 0.04 -14.91 -10.98
CA ILE A 381 0.78 -13.65 -10.76
C ILE A 381 -0.20 -12.48 -10.64
N LEU A 382 -1.26 -12.51 -11.45
CA LEU A 382 -2.33 -11.52 -11.44
C LEU A 382 -3.44 -11.85 -10.44
N LEU A 383 -3.28 -12.93 -9.68
CA LEU A 383 -4.30 -13.48 -8.77
C LEU A 383 -5.69 -13.44 -9.42
N GLN A 384 -5.82 -13.89 -10.67
CA GLN A 384 -7.07 -13.77 -11.45
C GLN A 384 -8.28 -14.40 -10.76
N GLN A 385 -8.02 -15.46 -9.98
CA GLN A 385 -9.04 -16.16 -9.21
C GLN A 385 -9.14 -15.64 -7.75
N GLY A 386 -8.49 -14.51 -7.44
CA GLY A 386 -8.48 -13.83 -6.14
C GLY A 386 -8.15 -14.74 -4.97
N LEU A 387 -8.89 -14.58 -3.88
CA LEU A 387 -8.91 -15.50 -2.73
C LEU A 387 -10.06 -16.53 -2.82
N TYR A 388 -10.71 -16.64 -3.99
CA TYR A 388 -12.04 -17.24 -4.14
C TYR A 388 -12.03 -18.76 -4.39
N THR A 389 -10.87 -19.33 -4.68
CA THR A 389 -10.74 -20.73 -5.13
C THR A 389 -10.80 -21.75 -3.99
N GLY A 390 -10.63 -21.31 -2.75
CA GLY A 390 -10.45 -22.22 -1.62
C GLY A 390 -9.27 -23.17 -1.78
N ASP A 391 -8.31 -22.83 -2.66
CA ASP A 391 -7.10 -23.62 -2.90
C ASP A 391 -5.88 -22.99 -2.21
N TRP A 392 -4.72 -23.65 -2.30
CA TRP A 392 -3.48 -23.14 -1.71
C TRP A 392 -2.67 -22.24 -2.66
N GLY A 393 -3.23 -21.86 -3.81
CA GLY A 393 -2.53 -21.11 -4.84
C GLY A 393 -2.12 -19.72 -4.36
N ALA A 394 -3.09 -18.93 -3.88
CA ALA A 394 -2.83 -17.57 -3.39
C ALA A 394 -1.87 -17.56 -2.20
N PHE A 395 -2.06 -18.47 -1.23
CA PHE A 395 -1.12 -18.65 -0.12
C PHE A 395 0.29 -18.98 -0.61
N GLY A 396 0.39 -19.96 -1.51
CA GLY A 396 1.67 -20.36 -2.09
C GLY A 396 2.36 -19.24 -2.85
N ALA A 397 1.62 -18.38 -3.55
CA ALA A 397 2.17 -17.19 -4.20
C ALA A 397 2.80 -16.21 -3.20
N PHE A 398 2.11 -15.89 -2.10
CA PHE A 398 2.62 -15.00 -1.05
C PHE A 398 3.77 -15.59 -0.23
N VAL A 399 3.95 -16.90 -0.22
CA VAL A 399 5.16 -17.56 0.33
C VAL A 399 6.29 -17.58 -0.71
N ALA A 400 5.97 -17.93 -1.95
CA ALA A 400 6.93 -18.07 -3.04
C ALA A 400 7.57 -16.73 -3.44
N ALA A 401 6.83 -15.63 -3.40
CA ALA A 401 7.33 -14.31 -3.75
C ALA A 401 8.50 -13.84 -2.84
N PRO A 402 8.35 -13.74 -1.50
CA PRO A 402 9.42 -13.29 -0.62
C PRO A 402 10.57 -14.32 -0.53
N VAL A 403 10.25 -15.62 -0.43
CA VAL A 403 11.27 -16.68 -0.34
C VAL A 403 12.06 -16.76 -1.63
N GLY A 404 11.37 -16.80 -2.77
CA GLY A 404 11.97 -16.76 -4.09
C GLY A 404 12.83 -15.53 -4.27
N GLY A 405 12.36 -14.35 -3.84
CA GLY A 405 13.12 -13.12 -3.95
C GLY A 405 14.45 -13.17 -3.21
N VAL A 406 14.45 -13.69 -1.98
CA VAL A 406 15.69 -13.87 -1.19
C VAL A 406 16.60 -14.92 -1.83
N VAL A 407 16.06 -16.06 -2.28
CA VAL A 407 16.83 -17.12 -2.94
C VAL A 407 17.50 -16.61 -4.22
N TRP A 408 16.76 -15.94 -5.09
CA TRP A 408 17.32 -15.34 -6.31
C TRP A 408 18.32 -14.23 -6.01
N GLY A 409 18.10 -13.44 -4.95
CA GLY A 409 19.08 -12.47 -4.46
C GLY A 409 20.39 -13.13 -4.02
N CYS A 410 20.31 -14.26 -3.29
CA CYS A 410 21.48 -15.04 -2.89
C CYS A 410 22.18 -15.71 -4.09
N ILE A 411 21.42 -16.21 -5.07
CA ILE A 411 21.98 -16.74 -6.33
C ILE A 411 22.72 -15.61 -7.08
N ALA A 412 22.11 -14.44 -7.19
CA ALA A 412 22.71 -13.27 -7.83
C ALA A 412 24.01 -12.85 -7.14
N LEU A 413 24.03 -12.87 -5.80
CA LEU A 413 25.25 -12.65 -5.01
C LEU A 413 26.33 -13.68 -5.36
N GLY A 414 25.98 -14.97 -5.38
CA GLY A 414 26.90 -16.05 -5.73
C GLY A 414 27.48 -15.90 -7.13
N VAL A 415 26.65 -15.59 -8.12
CA VAL A 415 27.06 -15.34 -9.51
C VAL A 415 28.00 -14.14 -9.59
N ARG A 416 27.68 -13.04 -8.91
CA ARG A 416 28.54 -11.84 -8.89
C ARG A 416 29.89 -12.13 -8.26
N LEU A 417 29.91 -12.79 -7.11
CA LEU A 417 31.16 -13.13 -6.41
C LEU A 417 32.01 -14.11 -7.23
N ALA A 418 31.39 -15.12 -7.86
CA ALA A 418 32.08 -16.05 -8.74
C ALA A 418 32.69 -15.35 -9.96
N PHE A 419 31.95 -14.43 -10.58
CA PHE A 419 32.44 -13.63 -11.70
C PHE A 419 33.62 -12.73 -11.27
N GLN A 420 33.51 -12.04 -10.14
CA GLN A 420 34.56 -11.19 -9.59
C GLN A 420 35.81 -11.99 -9.21
N PHE A 421 35.64 -13.20 -8.66
CA PHE A 421 36.73 -14.12 -8.35
C PHE A 421 37.42 -14.65 -9.60
N LEU A 422 36.67 -15.02 -10.64
CA LEU A 422 37.25 -15.45 -11.90
C LEU A 422 38.00 -14.30 -12.58
N GLN A 423 37.44 -13.09 -12.56
CA GLN A 423 38.06 -11.90 -13.12
C GLN A 423 39.33 -11.50 -12.36
N SER A 424 39.35 -11.59 -11.03
CA SER A 424 40.53 -11.29 -10.21
C SER A 424 41.65 -12.31 -10.47
N ARG A 425 41.30 -13.60 -10.60
CA ARG A 425 42.23 -14.67 -10.96
C ARG A 425 42.81 -14.52 -12.36
N LEU A 426 41.99 -14.14 -13.34
CA LEU A 426 42.43 -13.91 -14.73
C LEU A 426 43.31 -12.66 -14.87
N ARG A 427 43.05 -11.61 -14.08
CA ARG A 427 43.79 -10.33 -14.14
C ARG A 427 44.95 -10.25 -13.13
N GLY A 428 45.18 -11.29 -12.32
CA GLY A 428 46.20 -11.29 -11.27
C GLY A 428 45.97 -10.25 -10.17
N ARG A 429 44.72 -9.81 -9.95
CA ARG A 429 44.36 -8.81 -8.92
C ARG A 429 43.86 -9.49 -7.65
N ARG A 430 43.99 -8.82 -6.50
CA ARG A 430 43.39 -9.28 -5.23
C ARG A 430 41.86 -9.25 -5.33
N PHE A 431 41.20 -10.25 -4.76
CA PHE A 431 39.75 -10.27 -4.59
C PHE A 431 39.36 -9.35 -3.42
N ASP A 432 38.66 -8.26 -3.74
CA ASP A 432 38.28 -7.16 -2.83
C ASP A 432 36.76 -7.05 -2.63
N ALA A 433 35.98 -7.95 -3.25
CA ALA A 433 34.52 -7.86 -3.28
C ALA A 433 33.83 -8.00 -1.92
N LEU A 434 34.51 -8.57 -0.93
CA LEU A 434 34.06 -8.74 0.46
C LEU A 434 34.82 -7.83 1.43
N ASP A 435 35.62 -6.88 0.94
CA ASP A 435 36.22 -5.89 1.82
C ASP A 435 35.14 -4.88 2.25
N ARG A 436 35.16 -4.47 3.52
CA ARG A 436 34.24 -3.45 4.02
C ARG A 436 34.52 -2.13 3.29
N PRO A 437 33.49 -1.40 2.82
CA PRO A 437 33.71 -0.07 2.27
C PRO A 437 34.38 0.80 3.34
N VAL A 438 35.47 1.49 2.96
CA VAL A 438 36.12 2.48 3.82
C VAL A 438 35.10 3.59 4.05
N GLU A 439 34.74 3.84 5.31
CA GLU A 439 33.96 5.03 5.68
C GLU A 439 34.80 6.24 5.29
N VAL A 440 34.47 6.87 4.16
CA VAL A 440 34.93 8.22 3.88
C VAL A 440 34.18 9.09 4.89
N GLN A 441 34.81 9.39 6.02
CA GLN A 441 34.36 10.46 6.91
C GLN A 441 34.16 11.68 6.00
N SER A 442 32.90 12.06 5.79
CA SER A 442 32.62 13.33 5.16
C SER A 442 33.25 14.41 6.02
N GLU A 443 34.03 15.31 5.41
CA GLU A 443 34.61 16.56 5.97
C GLU A 443 33.63 17.44 6.78
N TYR A 444 32.38 17.01 6.95
CA TYR A 444 31.37 17.63 7.80
C TYR A 444 31.61 17.45 9.31
N ASP A 445 32.26 16.36 9.76
CA ASP A 445 32.55 16.17 11.19
C ASP A 445 33.65 17.13 11.68
N SER A 446 34.63 17.46 10.83
CA SER A 446 35.66 18.47 11.15
C SER A 446 35.10 19.88 11.27
N PHE A 447 34.04 20.22 10.52
CA PHE A 447 33.37 21.52 10.65
C PHE A 447 32.54 21.63 11.93
N GLN A 448 31.98 20.53 12.45
CA GLN A 448 31.25 20.54 13.72
C GLN A 448 32.18 20.58 14.94
N GLU A 449 33.34 19.93 14.89
CA GLU A 449 34.34 20.07 15.97
C GLU A 449 34.92 21.49 16.04
N GLU A 450 35.24 22.13 14.91
CA GLU A 450 35.70 23.53 14.92
C GLU A 450 34.61 24.53 15.36
N THR A 451 33.34 24.30 15.01
CA THR A 451 32.24 25.18 15.47
C THR A 451 31.76 24.90 16.89
N ALA A 452 31.99 23.71 17.44
CA ALA A 452 31.68 23.40 18.84
C ALA A 452 32.67 24.08 19.80
N VAL A 453 33.94 24.21 19.43
CA VAL A 453 34.96 24.91 20.24
C VAL A 453 34.75 26.43 20.24
N ALA A 454 34.11 26.99 19.20
CA ALA A 454 33.87 28.43 19.08
C ALA A 454 32.54 28.92 19.70
N ARG A 455 31.73 28.05 20.33
CA ARG A 455 30.35 28.35 20.74
C ARG A 455 30.14 28.77 22.21
N ASP A 456 31.20 28.92 22.99
CA ASP A 456 31.07 29.35 24.40
C ASP A 456 30.89 30.86 24.61
N GLU A 457 30.93 31.68 23.55
CA GLU A 457 30.60 33.10 23.64
C GLU A 457 29.78 33.52 22.42
N VAL A 458 28.46 33.65 22.56
CA VAL A 458 27.57 34.65 21.89
C VAL A 458 26.09 34.20 22.00
N PRO A 459 25.13 35.07 22.40
CA PRO A 459 23.72 34.69 22.53
C PRO A 459 23.02 34.52 21.17
N MET A 460 22.21 33.47 21.06
CA MET A 460 21.41 33.12 19.87
C MET A 460 20.38 34.19 19.44
N PRO A 461 20.27 34.51 18.13
CA PRO A 461 19.05 35.06 17.57
C PRO A 461 18.17 33.96 16.94
N LYS A 462 16.86 34.11 17.14
CA LYS A 462 15.77 33.32 16.54
C LYS A 462 15.90 33.25 15.01
N VAL A 463 15.89 32.05 14.44
CA VAL A 463 15.69 31.85 12.99
C VAL A 463 14.35 31.16 12.75
N THR A 464 13.37 31.99 12.43
CA THR A 464 12.17 31.63 11.68
C THR A 464 12.57 31.21 10.27
N GLY A 465 12.25 29.97 9.88
CA GLY A 465 12.30 29.50 8.50
C GLY A 465 10.91 29.07 8.05
N LYS A 466 10.14 29.99 7.46
CA LYS A 466 9.09 29.66 6.49
C LYS A 466 9.78 29.30 5.18
N PHE A 467 9.46 28.19 4.54
CA PHE A 467 9.72 28.04 3.11
C PHE A 467 8.61 27.24 2.41
N PHE A 468 8.51 27.59 1.12
CA PHE A 468 7.44 27.45 0.14
C PHE A 468 7.20 26.03 -0.38
#